data_AF-A0A2V8NKT4-F1
#
_entry.id   AF-A0A2V8NKT4-F1
#
_cell.length_a   1.000
_cell.length_b   1.000
_cell.length_c   1.000
_cell.angle_alpha   90.00
_cell.angle_beta   90.00
_cell.angle_gamma   90.00
#
_symmetry.space_group_name_H-M   'P 1'
#
loop_
_entity.id
_entity.type
_entity.pdbx_description
1 polymer ?
#
loop_
_entity_poly.entity_id
_entity_poly.type
_entity_poly.pdbx_seq_one_letter_code
_entity_poly.pdbx_strand_id
1 'polypeptide(L)'
;MYREQVLSSDGSRLSKPYFSYFSLLKGLGYLSFFGAVTSLLWPRLGLLEAVNLLLPAASFCGVLIWTERMAGQASFNARLKNLASGIAPFSLGIVAPILLFLIPYILSNSVGDLYRGVFLLSQKRLQYASADFPPFLTIVTAVPYGLLLFFNPSPSRKPIINRILGTIVVLALGLALTSSGNPPVWGFIWHSGRLLSVLAVLAGCSVIVRFLKSDLISSTKRQILILLVGMTALLSLIQFPFPAPIYYCYMSPLVALALLAIVTVQPDAPKLLHLGFLAFYLLFAVLWMNTGYPAHKPQLRIDLARGGIRVAAEDREVYTALVKLIRQHADSGYIYAAPDCPEVYFLTGLRNPTRKIFDFLSSVQEDASDMARLIQTKGIRVIVINRHPGHSPTLDSQVASLLQERFPESADIGKFTVRWTVK
;
A
#
# COMPACT_ATOMS: atom_id res chain seq x y z
N MET A 1 -6.78 13.23 18.92
CA MET A 1 -5.78 13.79 19.87
C MET A 1 -5.76 15.32 19.88
N TYR A 2 -5.64 16.03 18.75
CA TYR A 2 -5.68 17.52 18.75
C TYR A 2 -7.03 18.12 19.19
N ARG A 3 -8.16 17.47 18.82
CA ARG A 3 -9.51 17.91 19.26
C ARG A 3 -9.64 18.03 20.78
N GLU A 4 -9.00 17.14 21.53
CA GLU A 4 -8.99 17.19 22.98
C GLU A 4 -8.33 18.47 23.51
N GLN A 5 -7.22 18.91 22.91
CA GLN A 5 -6.56 20.18 23.26
C GLN A 5 -7.48 21.37 22.99
N VAL A 6 -8.21 21.35 21.87
CA VAL A 6 -9.17 22.42 21.53
C VAL A 6 -10.33 22.48 22.52
N LEU A 7 -10.84 21.33 22.97
CA LEU A 7 -11.95 21.25 23.93
C LEU A 7 -11.53 21.59 25.37
N SER A 8 -10.24 21.52 25.68
CA SER A 8 -9.69 21.80 27.01
C SER A 8 -9.02 23.16 27.12
N SER A 9 -8.83 23.87 26.01
CA SER A 9 -8.17 25.19 26.02
C SER A 9 -9.12 26.25 26.59
N ASP A 10 -8.71 26.89 27.69
CA ASP A 10 -9.41 28.05 28.28
C ASP A 10 -9.18 29.37 27.51
N GLY A 11 -8.59 29.31 26.30
CA GLY A 11 -8.41 30.44 25.39
C GLY A 11 -7.08 31.20 25.50
N SER A 12 -6.26 30.96 26.52
CA SER A 12 -4.99 31.67 26.74
C SER A 12 -3.78 30.96 26.12
N ARG A 13 -3.34 31.26 24.89
CA ARG A 13 -2.11 30.65 24.33
C ARG A 13 -0.84 31.18 25.04
N LEU A 14 0.00 30.29 25.57
CA LEU A 14 1.26 30.69 26.21
C LEU A 14 2.32 31.15 25.19
N SER A 15 3.11 32.14 25.59
CA SER A 15 4.30 32.56 24.84
C SER A 15 5.47 31.57 24.99
N LYS A 16 5.52 30.81 26.10
CA LYS A 16 6.58 29.86 26.46
C LYS A 16 6.10 28.40 26.49
N PRO A 17 6.97 27.42 26.21
CA PRO A 17 6.62 26.00 26.28
C PRO A 17 6.23 25.59 27.72
N TYR A 18 5.17 24.79 27.83
CA TYR A 18 4.65 24.28 29.10
C TYR A 18 4.78 22.76 29.15
N PHE A 19 5.11 22.23 30.33
CA PHE A 19 5.23 20.79 30.56
C PHE A 19 4.17 20.35 31.58
N SER A 20 3.41 19.33 31.24
CA SER A 20 2.42 18.71 32.13
C SER A 20 2.57 17.19 32.13
N TYR A 21 2.11 16.53 33.19
CA TYR A 21 2.05 15.06 33.24
C TYR A 21 1.27 14.44 32.07
N PHE A 22 0.24 15.13 31.58
CA PHE A 22 -0.51 14.68 30.41
C PHE A 22 0.30 14.82 29.11
N SER A 23 1.11 15.87 29.00
CA SER A 23 2.05 16.05 27.88
C SER A 23 3.14 14.99 27.89
N LEU A 24 3.62 14.56 29.06
CA LEU A 24 4.52 13.42 29.21
C LEU A 24 3.86 12.12 28.72
N LEU A 25 2.63 11.84 29.16
CA LEU A 25 1.86 10.66 28.74
C LEU A 25 1.71 10.59 27.21
N LYS A 26 1.30 11.70 26.57
CA LYS A 26 1.22 11.77 25.10
C LYS A 26 2.57 11.62 24.42
N GLY A 27 3.60 12.29 24.95
CA GLY A 27 4.97 12.18 24.44
C GLY A 27 5.45 10.73 24.43
N LEU A 28 5.27 10.01 25.54
CA LEU A 28 5.58 8.58 25.64
C LEU A 28 4.76 7.75 24.65
N GLY A 29 3.47 8.05 24.46
CA GLY A 29 2.63 7.39 23.46
C GLY A 29 3.16 7.58 22.02
N TYR A 30 3.56 8.80 21.65
CA TYR A 30 4.12 9.09 20.33
C TYR A 30 5.49 8.45 20.13
N LEU A 31 6.35 8.45 21.16
CA LEU A 31 7.66 7.78 21.11
C LEU A 31 7.50 6.26 21.02
N SER A 32 6.54 5.69 21.74
CA SER A 32 6.23 4.25 21.67
C SER A 32 5.73 3.87 20.29
N PHE A 33 4.83 4.67 19.71
CA PHE A 33 4.38 4.48 18.33
C PHE A 33 5.54 4.56 17.33
N PHE A 34 6.38 5.59 17.43
CA PHE A 34 7.55 5.73 16.57
C PHE A 34 8.50 4.53 16.71
N GLY A 35 8.78 4.09 17.94
CA GLY A 35 9.58 2.90 18.22
C GLY A 35 8.97 1.63 17.63
N ALA A 36 7.64 1.47 17.68
CA ALA A 36 6.96 0.34 17.05
C ALA A 36 7.08 0.37 15.51
N VAL A 37 6.96 1.55 14.88
CA VAL A 37 7.21 1.71 13.44
C VAL A 37 8.67 1.39 13.10
N THR A 38 9.63 1.90 13.86
CA THR A 38 11.05 1.58 13.67
C THR A 38 11.30 0.08 13.81
N SER A 39 10.74 -0.56 14.83
CA SER A 39 10.86 -2.01 15.04
C SER A 39 10.24 -2.81 13.91
N LEU A 40 9.10 -2.36 13.37
CA LEU A 40 8.45 -3.00 12.22
C LEU A 40 9.33 -2.94 10.97
N LEU A 41 9.96 -1.78 10.72
CA LEU A 41 10.78 -1.55 9.54
C LEU A 41 12.20 -2.10 9.68
N TRP A 42 12.67 -2.30 10.92
CA TRP A 42 14.05 -2.69 11.25
C TRP A 42 14.63 -3.82 10.39
N PRO A 43 13.90 -4.93 10.12
CA PRO A 43 14.45 -6.04 9.33
C PRO A 43 14.83 -5.66 7.90
N ARG A 44 14.28 -4.56 7.35
CA ARG A 44 14.50 -4.10 5.98
C ARG A 44 14.66 -2.57 5.89
N LEU A 45 15.19 -1.94 6.94
CA LEU A 45 15.30 -0.49 6.98
C LEU A 45 16.46 -0.01 6.10
N GLY A 46 16.14 0.37 4.86
CA GLY A 46 17.04 1.09 3.96
C GLY A 46 16.79 2.61 4.00
N LEU A 47 17.61 3.35 3.24
CA LEU A 47 17.49 4.81 3.12
C LEU A 47 16.11 5.23 2.62
N LEU A 48 15.52 4.48 1.69
CA LEU A 48 14.25 4.86 1.08
C LEU A 48 13.03 4.41 1.86
N GLU A 49 13.11 3.30 2.57
CA GLU A 49 12.15 2.92 3.59
C GLU A 49 12.13 3.99 4.68
N ALA A 50 13.30 4.48 5.09
CA ALA A 50 13.40 5.59 6.03
C ALA A 50 12.75 6.88 5.47
N VAL A 51 13.06 7.27 4.23
CA VAL A 51 12.50 8.48 3.60
C VAL A 51 10.99 8.38 3.37
N ASN A 52 10.48 7.23 2.90
CA ASN A 52 9.09 7.07 2.50
C ASN A 52 8.16 6.75 3.67
N LEU A 53 8.66 6.09 4.72
CA LEU A 53 7.82 5.55 5.79
C LEU A 53 8.18 6.12 7.16
N LEU A 54 9.48 6.15 7.51
CA LEU A 54 9.91 6.56 8.84
C LEU A 54 9.90 8.09 9.01
N LEU A 55 10.38 8.84 8.00
CA LEU A 55 10.45 10.30 8.02
C LEU A 55 9.06 10.94 8.16
N PRO A 56 8.03 10.57 7.38
CA PRO A 56 6.66 11.06 7.60
C PRO A 56 6.13 10.81 9.01
N ALA A 57 6.34 9.59 9.54
CA ALA A 57 5.92 9.23 10.89
C ALA A 57 6.66 10.06 11.96
N ALA A 58 7.98 10.22 11.82
CA ALA A 58 8.82 11.02 12.72
C ALA A 58 8.40 12.49 12.72
N SER A 59 8.25 13.10 11.53
CA SER A 59 7.86 14.51 11.38
C SER A 59 6.50 14.76 12.01
N PHE A 60 5.53 13.88 11.75
CA PHE A 60 4.19 14.04 12.32
C PHE A 60 4.18 13.88 13.84
N CYS A 61 4.87 12.87 14.39
CA CYS A 61 5.01 12.71 15.85
C CYS A 61 5.70 13.92 16.50
N GLY A 62 6.77 14.43 15.87
CA GLY A 62 7.48 15.62 16.33
C GLY A 62 6.57 16.85 16.38
N VAL A 63 5.75 17.07 15.36
CA VAL A 63 4.75 18.15 15.36
C VAL A 63 3.71 17.95 16.44
N LEU A 64 3.19 16.73 16.66
CA LEU A 64 2.22 16.49 17.74
C LEU A 64 2.81 16.77 19.13
N ILE A 65 4.07 16.38 19.39
CA ILE A 65 4.78 16.71 20.62
C ILE A 65 4.96 18.23 20.76
N TRP A 66 5.33 18.91 19.67
CA TRP A 66 5.50 20.35 19.64
C TRP A 66 4.19 21.10 19.93
N THR A 67 3.10 20.72 19.27
CA THR A 67 1.78 21.32 19.49
C THR A 67 1.29 21.10 20.93
N GLU A 68 1.54 19.93 21.50
CA GLU A 68 1.23 19.63 22.90
C GLU A 68 2.01 20.53 23.87
N ARG A 69 3.31 20.79 23.63
CA ARG A 69 4.12 21.70 24.46
C ARG A 69 3.68 23.17 24.37
N MET A 70 3.13 23.58 23.24
CA MET A 70 2.75 24.98 22.97
C MET A 70 1.31 25.30 23.33
N ALA A 71 0.40 24.33 23.25
CA ALA A 71 -1.04 24.55 23.38
C ALA A 71 -1.74 23.57 24.35
N GLY A 72 -1.04 22.60 24.94
CA GLY A 72 -1.61 21.65 25.90
C GLY A 72 -1.90 22.31 27.25
N GLN A 73 -3.14 22.73 27.47
CA GLN A 73 -3.60 23.36 28.70
C GLN A 73 -4.79 22.59 29.30
N ALA A 74 -5.14 22.94 30.54
CA ALA A 74 -6.10 22.29 31.44
C ALA A 74 -5.58 21.15 32.32
N SER A 75 -6.42 20.81 33.29
CA SER A 75 -6.20 19.76 34.27
C SER A 75 -6.15 18.38 33.60
N PHE A 76 -5.31 17.50 34.15
CA PHE A 76 -5.11 16.13 33.65
C PHE A 76 -6.43 15.38 33.45
N ASN A 77 -7.36 15.46 34.41
CA ASN A 77 -8.63 14.74 34.39
C ASN A 77 -9.57 15.22 33.26
N ALA A 78 -9.68 16.54 33.05
CA ALA A 78 -10.51 17.08 31.98
C ALA A 78 -10.00 16.61 30.60
N ARG A 79 -8.67 16.64 30.43
CA ARG A 79 -7.99 16.20 29.22
C ARG A 79 -8.13 14.70 28.97
N LEU A 80 -7.98 13.88 30.01
CA LEU A 80 -8.17 12.44 29.93
C LEU A 80 -9.61 12.09 29.56
N LYS A 81 -10.60 12.76 30.16
CA LYS A 81 -12.02 12.57 29.84
C LYS A 81 -12.32 12.90 28.38
N ASN A 82 -11.84 14.04 27.90
CA ASN A 82 -12.02 14.49 26.51
C ASN A 82 -11.31 13.57 25.50
N LEU A 83 -10.15 13.01 25.86
CA LEU A 83 -9.47 12.01 25.05
C LEU A 83 -10.26 10.71 25.00
N ALA A 84 -10.70 10.22 26.16
CA ALA A 84 -11.46 8.98 26.30
C ALA A 84 -12.80 9.06 25.56
N SER A 85 -13.54 10.17 25.66
CA SER A 85 -14.79 10.37 24.92
C SER A 85 -14.58 10.38 23.41
N GLY A 86 -13.40 10.83 22.96
CA GLY A 86 -13.01 10.78 21.56
C GLY A 86 -12.66 9.36 21.11
N ILE A 87 -11.87 8.62 21.89
CA ILE A 87 -11.33 7.29 21.52
C ILE A 87 -12.39 6.18 21.65
N ALA A 88 -13.20 6.20 22.71
CA ALA A 88 -14.16 5.14 23.03
C ALA A 88 -15.06 4.71 21.86
N PRO A 89 -15.74 5.62 21.12
CA PRO A 89 -16.58 5.20 20.00
C PRO A 89 -15.78 4.55 18.86
N PHE A 90 -14.56 5.03 18.57
CA PHE A 90 -13.70 4.41 17.55
C PHE A 90 -13.19 3.04 18.00
N SER A 91 -12.76 2.92 19.26
CA SER A 91 -12.33 1.64 19.83
C SER A 91 -13.46 0.62 19.82
N LEU A 92 -14.70 1.03 20.15
CA LEU A 92 -15.85 0.13 20.08
C LEU A 92 -16.11 -0.34 18.64
N GLY A 93 -16.02 0.57 17.66
CA GLY A 93 -16.14 0.24 16.24
C GLY A 93 -15.06 -0.72 15.72
N ILE A 94 -13.89 -0.79 16.37
CA ILE A 94 -12.83 -1.76 16.05
C ILE A 94 -13.02 -3.08 16.79
N VAL A 95 -13.31 -3.02 18.10
CA VAL A 95 -13.40 -4.21 18.96
C VAL A 95 -14.61 -5.05 18.61
N ALA A 96 -15.78 -4.44 18.35
CA ALA A 96 -17.00 -5.18 18.04
C ALA A 96 -16.86 -6.15 16.85
N PRO A 97 -16.39 -5.74 15.65
CA PRO A 97 -16.22 -6.68 14.54
C PRO A 97 -15.14 -7.72 14.80
N ILE A 98 -14.07 -7.38 15.53
CA ILE A 98 -13.03 -8.36 15.91
C ILE A 98 -13.63 -9.45 16.80
N LEU A 99 -14.42 -9.07 17.81
CA LEU A 99 -15.09 -10.02 18.69
C LEU A 99 -16.07 -10.90 17.91
N LEU A 100 -16.89 -10.32 17.02
CA LEU A 100 -17.80 -11.08 16.17
C LEU A 100 -17.05 -12.08 15.28
N PHE A 101 -15.92 -11.66 14.70
CA PHE A 101 -15.07 -12.53 13.89
C PHE A 101 -14.41 -13.66 14.70
N LEU A 102 -14.15 -13.44 16.00
CA LEU A 102 -13.57 -14.43 16.89
C LEU A 102 -14.55 -15.54 17.32
N ILE A 103 -15.85 -15.28 17.33
CA ILE A 103 -16.89 -16.24 17.76
C ILE A 103 -16.70 -17.64 17.15
N PRO A 104 -16.62 -17.83 15.82
CA PRO A 104 -16.47 -19.17 15.25
C PRO A 104 -15.20 -19.88 15.73
N TYR A 105 -14.08 -19.16 15.87
CA TYR A 105 -12.81 -19.74 16.33
C TYR A 105 -12.84 -20.17 17.79
N ILE A 106 -13.57 -19.43 18.64
CA ILE A 106 -13.77 -19.79 20.04
C ILE A 106 -14.66 -21.04 20.11
N LEU A 107 -15.79 -21.06 19.39
CA LEU A 107 -16.73 -22.17 19.40
C LEU A 107 -16.12 -23.47 18.85
N SER A 108 -15.21 -23.39 17.87
CA SER A 108 -14.52 -24.56 17.33
C SER A 108 -13.18 -24.88 17.99
N ASN A 109 -12.83 -24.21 19.10
CA ASN A 109 -11.53 -24.36 19.80
C ASN A 109 -10.30 -24.20 18.87
N SER A 110 -10.37 -23.27 17.92
CA SER A 110 -9.35 -23.03 16.88
C SER A 110 -8.73 -21.62 16.93
N VAL A 111 -8.81 -20.94 18.08
CA VAL A 111 -8.18 -19.62 18.29
C VAL A 111 -6.68 -19.65 18.00
N GLY A 112 -6.02 -20.79 18.28
CA GLY A 112 -4.61 -21.00 17.93
C GLY A 112 -4.35 -20.93 16.43
N ASP A 113 -5.26 -21.44 15.58
CA ASP A 113 -5.13 -21.36 14.12
C ASP A 113 -5.28 -19.93 13.62
N LEU A 114 -6.19 -19.15 14.23
CA LEU A 114 -6.32 -17.73 13.92
C LEU A 114 -5.04 -16.98 14.28
N TYR A 115 -4.50 -17.19 15.49
CA TYR A 115 -3.27 -16.56 15.93
C TYR A 115 -2.10 -16.90 14.99
N ARG A 116 -1.95 -18.19 14.68
CA ARG A 116 -0.93 -18.68 13.75
C ARG A 116 -1.09 -18.09 12.36
N GLY A 117 -2.30 -18.04 11.82
CA GLY A 117 -2.57 -17.51 10.49
C GLY A 117 -2.32 -16.00 10.38
N VAL A 118 -2.86 -15.23 11.32
CA VAL A 118 -2.84 -13.76 11.29
C VAL A 118 -1.48 -13.20 11.70
N PHE A 119 -0.81 -13.76 12.70
CA PHE A 119 0.41 -13.18 13.27
C PHE A 119 1.69 -13.94 12.92
N LEU A 120 1.69 -15.28 12.89
CA LEU A 120 2.92 -16.04 12.64
C LEU A 120 3.18 -16.24 11.14
N LEU A 121 2.20 -16.78 10.41
CA LEU A 121 2.34 -17.09 8.99
C LEU A 121 2.43 -15.82 8.13
N SER A 122 1.79 -14.73 8.55
CA SER A 122 1.86 -13.45 7.85
C SER A 122 3.28 -12.87 7.84
N GLN A 123 4.12 -13.17 8.83
CA GLN A 123 5.53 -12.73 8.86
C GLN A 123 6.35 -13.29 7.70
N LYS A 124 5.98 -14.44 7.13
CA LYS A 124 6.65 -14.98 5.93
C LYS A 124 6.58 -14.03 4.73
N ARG A 125 5.63 -13.08 4.70
CA ARG A 125 5.59 -12.03 3.67
C ARG A 125 6.84 -11.14 3.70
N LEU A 126 7.46 -10.94 4.86
CA LEU A 126 8.71 -10.17 4.95
C LEU A 126 9.86 -10.86 4.18
N GLN A 127 9.84 -12.18 4.10
CA GLN A 127 10.87 -12.98 3.45
C GLN A 127 10.57 -13.23 1.97
N TYR A 128 9.33 -13.59 1.62
CA TYR A 128 8.97 -14.10 0.29
C TYR A 128 8.17 -13.12 -0.57
N ALA A 129 7.50 -12.16 0.05
CA ALA A 129 6.61 -11.22 -0.62
C ALA A 129 6.94 -9.78 -0.21
N SER A 130 8.22 -9.43 -0.35
CA SER A 130 8.76 -8.12 -0.02
C SER A 130 9.56 -7.57 -1.20
N ALA A 131 9.61 -6.24 -1.33
CA ALA A 131 10.30 -5.56 -2.41
C ALA A 131 10.82 -4.20 -1.92
N ASP A 132 11.81 -3.69 -2.60
CA ASP A 132 12.47 -2.45 -2.21
C ASP A 132 11.77 -1.24 -2.84
N PHE A 133 11.92 -0.08 -2.22
CA PHE A 133 11.50 1.17 -2.86
C PHE A 133 12.35 1.46 -4.12
N PRO A 134 11.79 2.17 -5.12
CA PRO A 134 12.53 2.56 -6.33
C PRO A 134 13.80 3.36 -6.00
N PRO A 135 14.90 3.30 -6.78
CA PRO A 135 16.20 3.89 -6.44
C PRO A 135 16.19 5.36 -5.97
N PHE A 136 17.18 5.77 -5.19
CA PHE A 136 17.24 7.10 -4.56
C PHE A 136 17.12 8.27 -5.55
N LEU A 137 17.68 8.13 -6.76
CA LEU A 137 17.58 9.14 -7.81
C LEU A 137 16.13 9.48 -8.19
N THR A 138 15.16 8.59 -7.94
CA THR A 138 13.74 8.87 -8.20
C THR A 138 13.20 10.03 -7.36
N ILE A 139 13.86 10.44 -6.28
CA ILE A 139 13.51 11.63 -5.49
C ILE A 139 13.53 12.91 -6.35
N VAL A 140 14.40 12.98 -7.36
CA VAL A 140 14.48 14.15 -8.26
C VAL A 140 13.15 14.39 -9.00
N THR A 141 12.37 13.34 -9.25
CA THR A 141 11.07 13.45 -9.93
C THR A 141 10.04 14.26 -9.15
N ALA A 142 10.19 14.34 -7.82
CA ALA A 142 9.33 15.10 -6.93
C ALA A 142 9.70 16.59 -6.84
N VAL A 143 10.89 16.98 -7.31
CA VAL A 143 11.41 18.35 -7.17
C VAL A 143 10.46 19.42 -7.74
N PRO A 144 9.87 19.27 -8.95
CA PRO A 144 9.02 20.33 -9.51
C PRO A 144 7.84 20.71 -8.61
N TYR A 145 7.11 19.71 -8.08
CA TYR A 145 5.98 19.98 -7.19
C TYR A 145 6.43 20.29 -5.75
N GLY A 146 7.52 19.67 -5.29
CA GLY A 146 8.13 20.00 -4.00
C GLY A 146 8.54 21.48 -3.92
N LEU A 147 9.15 22.01 -4.98
CA LEU A 147 9.50 23.43 -5.06
C LEU A 147 8.26 24.31 -4.92
N LEU A 148 7.18 24.02 -5.67
CA LEU A 148 5.93 24.74 -5.56
C LEU A 148 5.31 24.68 -4.15
N LEU A 149 5.44 23.54 -3.48
CA LEU A 149 4.82 23.28 -2.18
C LEU A 149 5.55 23.97 -1.02
N PHE A 150 6.89 23.99 -1.05
CA PHE A 150 7.72 24.57 0.03
C PHE A 150 8.15 26.00 -0.24
N PHE A 151 8.35 26.36 -1.50
CA PHE A 151 8.69 27.71 -1.92
C PHE A 151 7.45 28.28 -2.59
N ASN A 152 6.78 29.19 -1.89
CA ASN A 152 5.75 29.97 -2.54
C ASN A 152 6.46 30.84 -3.58
N PRO A 153 6.26 30.63 -4.90
CA PRO A 153 6.69 31.61 -5.89
C PRO A 153 5.84 32.83 -5.62
N SER A 154 6.34 33.70 -4.74
CA SER A 154 5.70 34.95 -4.37
C SER A 154 5.29 35.59 -5.68
N PRO A 155 4.00 35.93 -5.87
CA PRO A 155 3.56 36.55 -7.10
C PRO A 155 4.48 37.75 -7.29
N SER A 156 5.34 37.65 -8.31
CA SER A 156 6.15 38.78 -8.73
C SER A 156 5.22 39.98 -8.79
N ARG A 157 5.68 41.15 -8.34
CA ARG A 157 4.90 42.41 -8.45
C ARG A 157 4.44 42.67 -9.90
N LYS A 158 4.94 41.93 -10.89
CA LYS A 158 4.52 41.96 -12.29
C LYS A 158 3.64 40.74 -12.63
N PRO A 159 2.32 40.92 -12.84
CA PRO A 159 1.38 39.83 -13.16
C PRO A 159 1.73 39.08 -14.46
N ILE A 160 2.50 39.71 -15.35
CA ILE A 160 2.94 39.09 -16.61
C ILE A 160 3.90 37.91 -16.39
N ILE A 161 4.78 37.99 -15.39
CA ILE A 161 5.74 36.91 -15.10
C ILE A 161 5.00 35.68 -14.58
N ASN A 162 4.00 35.87 -13.72
CA ASN A 162 3.18 34.77 -13.20
C ASN A 162 2.37 34.10 -14.32
N ARG A 163 1.86 34.88 -15.29
CA ARG A 163 1.17 34.33 -16.47
C ARG A 163 2.12 33.51 -17.33
N ILE A 164 3.32 34.02 -17.63
CA ILE A 164 4.33 33.31 -18.42
C ILE A 164 4.73 31.99 -17.74
N LEU A 165 5.06 32.03 -16.44
CA LEU A 165 5.39 30.84 -15.67
C LEU A 165 4.24 29.84 -15.64
N GLY A 166 3.01 30.30 -15.42
CA GLY A 166 1.82 29.45 -15.46
C GLY A 166 1.63 28.78 -16.80
N THR A 167 1.76 29.52 -17.91
CA THR A 167 1.67 28.97 -19.27
C THR A 167 2.77 27.93 -19.53
N ILE A 168 4.02 28.22 -19.14
CA ILE A 168 5.13 27.27 -19.30
C ILE A 168 4.85 25.98 -18.53
N VAL A 169 4.38 26.08 -17.28
CA VAL A 169 4.03 24.91 -16.47
C VAL A 169 2.90 24.11 -17.12
N VAL A 170 1.83 24.76 -17.57
CA VAL A 170 0.70 24.08 -18.23
C VAL A 170 1.15 23.38 -19.52
N LEU A 171 1.96 24.03 -20.35
CA LEU A 171 2.51 23.43 -21.56
C LEU A 171 3.43 22.24 -21.24
N ALA A 172 4.29 22.35 -20.24
CA ALA A 172 5.17 21.27 -19.81
C ALA A 172 4.37 20.06 -19.28
N LEU A 173 3.35 20.29 -18.46
CA LEU A 173 2.45 19.24 -17.96
C LEU A 173 1.65 18.60 -19.10
N GLY A 174 1.16 19.39 -20.05
CA GLY A 174 0.47 18.91 -21.25
C GLY A 174 1.36 18.01 -22.11
N LEU A 175 2.60 18.45 -22.37
CA LEU A 175 3.59 17.68 -23.13
C LEU A 175 3.97 16.37 -22.41
N ALA A 176 4.15 16.41 -21.09
CA ALA A 176 4.43 15.22 -20.30
C ALA A 176 3.26 14.21 -20.37
N LEU A 177 2.02 14.71 -20.32
CA LEU A 177 0.82 13.88 -20.40
C LEU A 177 0.65 13.22 -21.77
N THR A 178 0.89 13.94 -22.87
CA THR A 178 0.80 13.36 -24.22
C THR A 178 1.96 12.39 -24.50
N SER A 179 3.13 12.64 -23.91
CA SER A 179 4.32 11.78 -24.05
C SER A 179 4.34 10.57 -23.10
N SER A 180 3.30 10.38 -22.28
CA SER A 180 3.24 9.31 -21.26
C SER A 180 3.13 7.89 -21.84
N GLY A 181 3.02 7.74 -23.16
CA GLY A 181 3.20 6.45 -23.83
C GLY A 181 4.64 5.94 -23.78
N ASN A 182 5.61 6.83 -23.56
CA ASN A 182 7.02 6.50 -23.41
C ASN A 182 7.31 6.02 -21.96
N PRO A 183 7.90 4.82 -21.76
CA PRO A 183 8.08 4.25 -20.41
C PRO A 183 8.92 5.13 -19.45
N PRO A 184 10.04 5.74 -19.86
CA PRO A 184 10.73 6.76 -19.06
C PRO A 184 9.85 7.92 -18.57
N VAL A 185 9.03 8.51 -19.45
CA VAL A 185 8.14 9.63 -19.09
C VAL A 185 7.06 9.18 -18.11
N TRP A 186 6.44 8.02 -18.40
CA TRP A 186 5.48 7.40 -17.50
C TRP A 186 6.08 7.15 -16.11
N GLY A 187 7.30 6.58 -16.07
CA GLY A 187 8.02 6.28 -14.83
C GLY A 187 8.33 7.54 -14.05
N PHE A 188 8.78 8.61 -14.72
CA PHE A 188 9.02 9.91 -14.09
C PHE A 188 7.76 10.46 -13.41
N ILE A 189 6.63 10.46 -14.11
CA ILE A 189 5.36 10.96 -13.57
C ILE A 189 4.89 10.08 -12.41
N TRP A 190 4.96 8.76 -12.58
CA TRP A 190 4.59 7.79 -11.55
C TRP A 190 5.39 7.98 -10.25
N HIS A 191 6.72 8.07 -10.35
CA HIS A 191 7.59 8.29 -9.20
C HIS A 191 7.35 9.66 -8.54
N SER A 192 7.10 10.71 -9.34
CA SER A 192 6.75 12.03 -8.82
C SER A 192 5.49 11.98 -7.97
N GLY A 193 4.46 11.27 -8.46
CA GLY A 193 3.20 11.06 -7.76
C GLY A 193 3.41 10.30 -6.46
N ARG A 194 4.14 9.18 -6.50
CA ARG A 194 4.39 8.32 -5.33
C ARG A 194 4.99 9.08 -4.14
N LEU A 195 5.93 9.99 -4.42
CA LEU A 195 6.62 10.81 -3.42
C LEU A 195 5.78 11.96 -2.86
N LEU A 196 4.62 12.28 -3.46
CA LEU A 196 3.72 13.32 -2.93
C LEU A 196 3.24 13.02 -1.52
N SER A 197 3.13 11.75 -1.13
CA SER A 197 2.80 11.35 0.24
C SER A 197 3.78 11.92 1.27
N VAL A 198 5.08 11.78 1.00
CA VAL A 198 6.16 12.31 1.84
C VAL A 198 6.13 13.83 1.84
N LEU A 199 6.06 14.46 0.66
CA LEU A 199 6.03 15.92 0.53
C LEU A 199 4.83 16.54 1.24
N ALA A 200 3.65 15.92 1.10
CA ALA A 200 2.42 16.38 1.74
C ALA A 200 2.55 16.33 3.26
N VAL A 201 3.13 15.27 3.82
CA VAL A 201 3.32 15.17 5.28
C VAL A 201 4.31 16.22 5.77
N LEU A 202 5.45 16.36 5.11
CA LEU A 202 6.47 17.34 5.49
C LEU A 202 5.94 18.78 5.37
N ALA A 203 5.27 19.13 4.26
CA ALA A 203 4.68 20.44 4.07
C ALA A 203 3.54 20.71 5.06
N GLY A 204 2.69 19.71 5.31
CA GLY A 204 1.62 19.80 6.30
C GLY A 204 2.16 20.03 7.71
N CYS A 205 3.20 19.30 8.10
CA CYS A 205 3.91 19.52 9.35
C CYS A 205 4.45 20.97 9.46
N SER A 206 5.11 21.46 8.42
CA SER A 206 5.61 22.85 8.36
C SER A 206 4.49 23.88 8.48
N VAL A 207 3.35 23.68 7.80
CA VAL A 207 2.18 24.58 7.88
C VAL A 207 1.56 24.55 9.27
N ILE A 208 1.41 23.37 9.89
CA ILE A 208 0.87 23.23 11.26
C ILE A 208 1.74 24.02 12.25
N VAL A 209 3.07 23.89 12.16
CA VAL A 209 4.00 24.62 13.01
C VAL A 209 3.93 26.12 12.76
N ARG A 210 3.98 26.55 11.49
CA ARG A 210 3.97 27.97 11.10
C ARG A 210 2.74 28.70 11.60
N PHE A 211 1.57 28.08 11.48
CA PHE A 211 0.31 28.71 11.87
C PHE A 211 -0.17 28.30 13.26
N LEU A 212 0.67 27.62 14.06
CA LEU A 212 0.28 27.11 15.37
C LEU A 212 -0.29 28.21 16.28
N LYS A 213 0.26 29.42 16.21
CA LYS A 213 -0.17 30.57 17.02
C LYS A 213 -1.07 31.56 16.26
N SER A 214 -1.35 31.32 14.99
CA SER A 214 -2.12 32.23 14.15
C SER A 214 -3.63 32.04 14.33
N ASP A 215 -4.35 33.14 14.50
CA ASP A 215 -5.82 33.18 14.52
C ASP A 215 -6.44 33.28 13.12
N LEU A 216 -5.61 33.34 12.08
CA LEU A 216 -6.05 33.33 10.68
C LEU A 216 -6.72 32.01 10.27
N ILE A 217 -6.48 30.94 11.02
CA ILE A 217 -7.03 29.61 10.75
C ILE A 217 -7.99 29.20 11.87
N SER A 218 -9.23 28.92 11.51
CA SER A 218 -10.22 28.36 12.44
C SER A 218 -9.77 27.03 13.03
N SER A 219 -10.21 26.74 14.25
CA SER A 219 -9.90 25.49 14.96
C SER A 219 -10.31 24.25 14.15
N THR A 220 -11.45 24.31 13.45
CA THR A 220 -11.94 23.23 12.58
C THR A 220 -11.01 22.95 11.39
N LYS A 221 -10.59 23.99 10.64
CA LYS A 221 -9.69 23.82 9.49
C LYS A 221 -8.35 23.20 9.92
N ARG A 222 -7.85 23.60 11.09
CA ARG A 222 -6.64 23.04 11.67
C ARG A 222 -6.80 21.59 12.12
N GLN A 223 -7.93 21.24 12.72
CA GLN A 223 -8.26 19.84 13.06
C GLN A 223 -8.28 18.97 11.79
N ILE A 224 -8.90 19.45 10.71
CA ILE A 224 -8.94 18.77 9.41
C ILE A 224 -7.52 18.60 8.85
N LEU A 225 -6.71 19.65 8.87
CA LEU A 225 -5.32 19.59 8.40
C LEU A 225 -4.51 18.54 9.16
N ILE A 226 -4.55 18.56 10.50
CA ILE A 226 -3.82 17.59 11.34
C ILE A 226 -4.33 16.17 11.09
N LEU A 227 -5.64 15.98 10.94
CA LEU A 227 -6.22 14.67 10.63
C LEU A 227 -5.72 14.14 9.30
N LEU A 228 -5.81 14.93 8.22
CA LEU A 228 -5.42 14.51 6.88
C LEU A 228 -3.91 14.22 6.80
N VAL A 229 -3.08 15.11 7.35
CA VAL A 229 -1.62 14.90 7.42
C VAL A 229 -1.28 13.64 8.22
N GLY A 230 -1.95 13.41 9.34
CA GLY A 230 -1.77 12.21 10.16
C GLY A 230 -2.19 10.94 9.43
N MET A 231 -3.36 10.95 8.77
CA MET A 231 -3.83 9.82 7.98
C MET A 231 -2.86 9.51 6.84
N THR A 232 -2.36 10.51 6.12
CA THR A 232 -1.36 10.31 5.05
C THR A 232 -0.06 9.73 5.58
N ALA A 233 0.45 10.23 6.72
CA ALA A 233 1.67 9.71 7.33
C ALA A 233 1.52 8.23 7.76
N LEU A 234 0.40 7.88 8.39
CA LEU A 234 0.15 6.54 8.91
C LEU A 234 -0.18 5.53 7.82
N LEU A 235 -1.06 5.89 6.87
CA LEU A 235 -1.49 4.97 5.81
C LEU A 235 -0.40 4.71 4.79
N SER A 236 0.65 5.55 4.72
CA SER A 236 1.83 5.27 3.91
C SER A 236 2.49 3.92 4.30
N LEU A 237 2.33 3.46 5.55
CA LEU A 237 2.82 2.17 6.05
C LEU A 237 2.21 0.95 5.35
N ILE A 238 1.06 1.08 4.67
CA ILE A 238 0.46 -0.03 3.90
C ILE A 238 1.35 -0.52 2.76
N GLN A 239 2.32 0.30 2.35
CA GLN A 239 3.30 -0.07 1.33
C GLN A 239 4.39 -1.01 1.88
N PHE A 240 4.52 -1.19 3.19
CA PHE A 240 5.46 -2.14 3.77
C PHE A 240 4.82 -3.54 3.89
N PRO A 241 5.52 -4.63 3.54
CA PRO A 241 6.92 -4.72 3.08
C PRO A 241 7.10 -4.76 1.55
N PHE A 242 6.01 -4.57 0.80
CA PHE A 242 5.98 -4.72 -0.65
C PHE A 242 5.34 -3.48 -1.27
N PRO A 243 6.13 -2.47 -1.65
CA PRO A 243 5.60 -1.16 -1.98
C PRO A 243 5.21 -1.11 -3.45
N ALA A 244 4.32 -2.03 -3.83
CA ALA A 244 3.75 -2.14 -5.15
C ALA A 244 2.84 -0.96 -5.47
N PRO A 245 2.71 -0.59 -6.76
CA PRO A 245 1.90 0.55 -7.19
C PRO A 245 0.47 0.60 -6.64
N ILE A 246 -0.18 -0.56 -6.50
CA ILE A 246 -1.56 -0.65 -6.02
C ILE A 246 -1.73 -0.12 -4.58
N TYR A 247 -0.76 -0.32 -3.70
CA TYR A 247 -0.84 0.15 -2.31
C TYR A 247 -0.75 1.67 -2.21
N TYR A 248 0.05 2.30 -3.07
CA TYR A 248 0.05 3.77 -3.18
C TYR A 248 -1.34 4.29 -3.59
N CYS A 249 -2.03 3.58 -4.48
CA CYS A 249 -3.36 3.98 -4.94
C CYS A 249 -4.42 3.97 -3.83
N TYR A 250 -4.26 3.15 -2.79
CA TYR A 250 -5.16 3.18 -1.63
C TYR A 250 -5.07 4.48 -0.82
N MET A 251 -3.91 5.15 -0.83
CA MET A 251 -3.71 6.39 -0.07
C MET A 251 -3.68 7.66 -0.93
N SER A 252 -3.54 7.55 -2.25
CA SER A 252 -3.44 8.72 -3.13
C SER A 252 -4.60 9.72 -3.03
N PRO A 253 -5.87 9.33 -2.79
CA PRO A 253 -6.95 10.30 -2.56
C PRO A 253 -6.73 11.12 -1.29
N LEU A 254 -6.18 10.50 -0.23
CA LEU A 254 -5.85 11.19 1.01
C LEU A 254 -4.66 12.13 0.84
N VAL A 255 -3.68 11.77 0.02
CA VAL A 255 -2.57 12.67 -0.36
C VAL A 255 -3.14 13.92 -1.04
N ALA A 256 -4.07 13.76 -2.00
CA ALA A 256 -4.70 14.88 -2.68
C ALA A 256 -5.50 15.79 -1.70
N LEU A 257 -6.26 15.19 -0.78
CA LEU A 257 -6.99 15.94 0.25
C LEU A 257 -6.05 16.65 1.24
N ALA A 258 -4.95 16.02 1.65
CA ALA A 258 -3.95 16.64 2.50
C ALA A 258 -3.30 17.85 1.80
N LEU A 259 -2.91 17.71 0.54
CA LEU A 259 -2.39 18.82 -0.27
C LEU A 259 -3.41 19.95 -0.42
N LEU A 260 -4.68 19.63 -0.66
CA LEU A 260 -5.75 20.63 -0.70
C LEU A 260 -5.89 21.38 0.64
N ALA A 261 -5.85 20.66 1.77
CA ALA A 261 -5.90 21.28 3.09
C ALA A 261 -4.69 22.20 3.35
N ILE A 262 -3.50 21.78 2.92
CA ILE A 262 -2.25 22.56 3.03
C ILE A 262 -2.33 23.86 2.22
N VAL A 263 -2.82 23.78 0.98
CA VAL A 263 -2.91 24.92 0.06
C VAL A 263 -4.00 25.89 0.49
N THR A 264 -5.17 25.38 0.92
CA THR A 264 -6.31 26.23 1.29
C THR A 264 -6.11 27.01 2.59
N VAL A 265 -5.26 26.50 3.48
CA VAL A 265 -4.87 27.17 4.72
C VAL A 265 -3.93 28.34 4.48
N GLN A 266 -3.17 28.33 3.37
CA GLN A 266 -2.19 29.35 3.06
C GLN A 266 -2.83 30.46 2.20
N PRO A 267 -2.89 31.72 2.69
CA PRO A 267 -3.52 32.82 1.94
C PRO A 267 -2.83 33.10 0.60
N ASP A 268 -1.50 33.04 0.60
CA ASP A 268 -0.67 33.45 -0.55
C ASP A 268 -0.35 32.29 -1.50
N ALA A 269 -0.87 31.08 -1.27
CA ALA A 269 -0.52 29.94 -2.11
C ALA A 269 -1.05 30.11 -3.54
N PRO A 270 -0.29 29.74 -4.58
CA PRO A 270 -0.70 29.86 -5.98
C PRO A 270 -1.72 28.76 -6.34
N LYS A 271 -2.97 28.93 -5.89
CA LYS A 271 -4.04 27.90 -5.96
C LYS A 271 -4.25 27.34 -7.36
N LEU A 272 -4.17 28.18 -8.40
CA LEU A 272 -4.34 27.75 -9.80
C LEU A 272 -3.21 26.80 -10.25
N LEU A 273 -1.97 27.01 -9.80
CA LEU A 273 -0.86 26.11 -10.11
C LEU A 273 -1.06 24.75 -9.42
N HIS A 274 -1.43 24.75 -8.13
CA HIS A 274 -1.74 23.51 -7.43
C HIS A 274 -2.92 22.77 -8.07
N LEU A 275 -3.94 23.49 -8.52
CA LEU A 275 -5.07 22.92 -9.25
C LEU A 275 -4.62 22.31 -10.60
N GLY A 276 -3.72 22.97 -11.32
CA GLY A 276 -3.13 22.45 -12.56
C GLY A 276 -2.39 21.13 -12.36
N PHE A 277 -1.55 21.03 -11.31
CA PHE A 277 -0.88 19.77 -10.95
C PHE A 277 -1.87 18.69 -10.51
N LEU A 278 -2.90 19.03 -9.73
CA LEU A 278 -3.94 18.09 -9.35
C LEU A 278 -4.68 17.54 -10.58
N ALA A 279 -5.09 18.43 -11.49
CA ALA A 279 -5.73 18.06 -12.75
C ALA A 279 -4.82 17.17 -13.60
N PHE A 280 -3.54 17.52 -13.70
CA PHE A 280 -2.53 16.72 -14.39
C PHE A 280 -2.44 15.29 -13.83
N TYR A 281 -2.30 15.11 -12.52
CA TYR A 281 -2.21 13.79 -11.91
C TYR A 281 -3.51 12.99 -12.06
N LEU A 282 -4.68 13.64 -11.97
CA LEU A 282 -5.97 12.99 -12.22
C LEU A 282 -6.12 12.52 -13.66
N LEU A 283 -5.77 13.38 -14.64
CA LEU A 283 -5.78 13.02 -16.04
C LEU A 283 -4.78 11.90 -16.34
N PHE A 284 -3.58 11.95 -15.75
CA PHE A 284 -2.62 10.87 -15.87
C PHE A 284 -3.17 9.54 -15.33
N ALA A 285 -3.80 9.56 -14.16
CA ALA A 285 -4.42 8.36 -13.58
C ALA A 285 -5.51 7.77 -14.50
N VAL A 286 -6.42 8.61 -15.01
CA VAL A 286 -7.52 8.16 -15.87
C VAL A 286 -7.03 7.64 -17.22
N LEU A 287 -6.12 8.37 -17.87
CA LEU A 287 -5.69 8.08 -19.24
C LEU A 287 -4.62 6.97 -19.29
N TRP A 288 -3.72 6.92 -18.31
CA TRP A 288 -2.49 6.12 -18.39
C TRP A 288 -2.33 5.04 -17.31
N MET A 289 -3.08 5.10 -16.21
CA MET A 289 -3.03 4.03 -15.20
C MET A 289 -4.15 2.99 -15.39
N ASN A 290 -5.32 3.40 -15.88
CA ASN A 290 -6.44 2.49 -16.11
C ASN A 290 -6.20 1.52 -17.28
N THR A 291 -5.27 1.85 -18.20
CA THR A 291 -5.01 1.08 -19.41
C THR A 291 -3.86 0.06 -19.28
N GLY A 292 -3.32 -0.11 -18.07
CA GLY A 292 -2.17 -0.95 -17.78
C GLY A 292 -0.83 -0.21 -17.93
N TYR A 293 0.25 -0.82 -17.45
CA TYR A 293 1.61 -0.29 -17.67
C TYR A 293 1.84 -0.17 -19.19
N PRO A 294 2.48 0.89 -19.72
CA PRO A 294 2.60 1.07 -21.18
C PRO A 294 3.20 -0.13 -21.93
N ALA A 295 4.08 -0.88 -21.27
CA ALA A 295 4.69 -2.11 -21.80
C ALA A 295 3.80 -3.37 -21.74
N HIS A 296 2.72 -3.37 -20.95
CA HIS A 296 1.83 -4.52 -20.75
C HIS A 296 0.37 -4.11 -21.00
N LYS A 297 0.00 -3.99 -22.27
CA LYS A 297 -1.38 -3.72 -22.69
C LYS A 297 -2.11 -5.03 -22.98
N PRO A 298 -3.08 -5.46 -22.15
CA PRO A 298 -3.83 -6.68 -22.41
C PRO A 298 -4.81 -6.45 -23.58
N GLN A 299 -4.45 -6.93 -24.77
CA GLN A 299 -5.19 -6.70 -26.00
C GLN A 299 -6.07 -7.89 -26.40
N LEU A 300 -5.62 -9.11 -26.12
CA LEU A 300 -6.27 -10.33 -26.59
C LEU A 300 -7.10 -10.97 -25.48
N ARG A 301 -8.24 -11.56 -25.82
CA ARG A 301 -9.05 -12.34 -24.88
C ARG A 301 -8.63 -13.81 -24.91
N ILE A 302 -8.48 -14.43 -23.75
CA ILE A 302 -8.49 -15.89 -23.62
C ILE A 302 -9.95 -16.33 -23.64
N ASP A 303 -10.31 -17.25 -24.51
CA ASP A 303 -11.66 -17.81 -24.56
C ASP A 303 -11.82 -18.88 -23.47
N LEU A 304 -12.62 -18.58 -22.45
CA LEU A 304 -12.80 -19.40 -21.27
C LEU A 304 -14.30 -19.53 -20.96
N ALA A 305 -14.69 -20.72 -20.52
CA ALA A 305 -16.07 -21.01 -20.10
C ALA A 305 -16.58 -20.10 -18.98
N ARG A 306 -15.69 -19.49 -18.18
CA ARG A 306 -16.01 -18.59 -17.06
C ARG A 306 -15.90 -17.09 -17.41
N GLY A 307 -15.87 -16.76 -18.69
CA GLY A 307 -15.73 -15.39 -19.19
C GLY A 307 -14.30 -15.05 -19.59
N GLY A 308 -14.14 -14.38 -20.74
CA GLY A 308 -12.83 -14.12 -21.32
C GLY A 308 -12.10 -12.95 -20.65
N ILE A 309 -10.86 -13.20 -20.20
CA ILE A 309 -9.96 -12.21 -19.62
C ILE A 309 -9.07 -11.64 -20.73
N ARG A 310 -8.84 -10.33 -20.73
CA ARG A 310 -7.84 -9.70 -21.60
C ARG A 310 -6.44 -9.92 -21.03
N VAL A 311 -5.52 -10.38 -21.86
CA VAL A 311 -4.12 -10.69 -21.53
C VAL A 311 -3.17 -10.22 -22.63
N ALA A 312 -1.86 -10.27 -22.36
CA ALA A 312 -0.84 -10.08 -23.39
C ALA A 312 -0.87 -11.23 -24.43
N ALA A 313 -0.29 -11.02 -25.61
CA ALA A 313 -0.31 -12.03 -26.66
C ALA A 313 0.39 -13.33 -26.24
N GLU A 314 1.57 -13.20 -25.63
CA GLU A 314 2.35 -14.32 -25.09
C GLU A 314 1.55 -15.11 -24.04
N ASP A 315 0.93 -14.41 -23.08
CA ASP A 315 0.08 -15.04 -22.07
C ASP A 315 -1.09 -15.81 -22.70
N ARG A 316 -1.72 -15.26 -23.75
CA ARG A 316 -2.82 -15.96 -24.43
C ARG A 316 -2.36 -17.29 -24.99
N GLU A 317 -1.22 -17.32 -25.68
CA GLU A 317 -0.69 -18.55 -26.26
C GLU A 317 -0.35 -19.58 -25.18
N VAL A 318 0.40 -19.17 -24.16
CA VAL A 318 0.79 -20.01 -23.02
C VAL A 318 -0.44 -20.58 -22.30
N TYR A 319 -1.38 -19.73 -21.88
CA TYR A 319 -2.54 -20.20 -21.11
C TYR A 319 -3.55 -20.99 -21.97
N THR A 320 -3.69 -20.69 -23.26
CA THR A 320 -4.56 -21.49 -24.14
C THR A 320 -4.00 -22.89 -24.32
N ALA A 321 -2.69 -23.02 -24.57
CA ALA A 321 -2.02 -24.31 -24.66
C ALA A 321 -2.08 -25.08 -23.33
N LEU A 322 -1.82 -24.39 -22.21
CA LEU A 322 -1.87 -24.96 -20.86
C LEU A 322 -3.25 -25.52 -20.54
N VAL A 323 -4.31 -24.71 -20.71
CA VAL A 323 -5.69 -25.13 -20.41
C VAL A 323 -6.12 -26.29 -21.31
N LYS A 324 -5.74 -26.26 -22.60
CA LYS A 324 -6.04 -27.35 -23.53
C LYS A 324 -5.41 -28.67 -23.07
N LEU A 325 -4.11 -28.65 -22.76
CA LEU A 325 -3.38 -29.85 -22.34
C LEU A 325 -3.94 -30.41 -21.02
N ILE A 326 -4.20 -29.54 -20.03
CA ILE A 326 -4.77 -29.97 -18.75
C ILE A 326 -6.13 -30.65 -18.98
N ARG A 327 -7.01 -30.07 -19.82
CA ARG A 327 -8.34 -30.66 -20.08
C ARG A 327 -8.29 -31.98 -20.85
N GLN A 328 -7.26 -32.23 -21.64
CA GLN A 328 -7.10 -33.50 -22.36
C GLN A 328 -6.83 -34.67 -21.39
N HIS A 329 -6.14 -34.41 -20.29
CA HIS A 329 -5.70 -35.45 -19.35
C HIS A 329 -6.39 -35.41 -17.98
N ALA A 330 -7.06 -34.29 -17.65
CA ALA A 330 -7.83 -34.17 -16.43
C ALA A 330 -9.07 -35.09 -16.51
N ASP A 331 -9.21 -35.95 -15.50
CA ASP A 331 -10.33 -36.89 -15.39
C ASP A 331 -11.12 -36.68 -14.09
N SER A 332 -10.49 -36.05 -13.09
CA SER A 332 -11.15 -35.65 -11.85
C SER A 332 -11.50 -34.17 -11.85
N GLY A 333 -12.35 -33.75 -10.92
CA GLY A 333 -12.66 -32.34 -10.69
C GLY A 333 -11.51 -31.55 -10.05
N TYR A 334 -10.31 -32.14 -9.90
CA TYR A 334 -9.15 -31.59 -9.21
C TYR A 334 -7.89 -31.63 -10.09
N ILE A 335 -7.02 -30.66 -9.90
CA ILE A 335 -5.63 -30.64 -10.40
C ILE A 335 -4.71 -30.21 -9.28
N TYR A 336 -3.42 -30.48 -9.34
CA TYR A 336 -2.46 -29.83 -8.44
C TYR A 336 -1.57 -28.90 -9.25
N ALA A 337 -1.66 -27.60 -8.98
CA ALA A 337 -0.86 -26.56 -9.61
C ALA A 337 -0.11 -25.75 -8.54
N ALA A 338 1.22 -25.79 -8.60
CA ALA A 338 2.11 -25.16 -7.62
C ALA A 338 3.52 -24.95 -8.21
N PRO A 339 4.35 -24.08 -7.63
CA PRO A 339 3.99 -23.06 -6.63
C PRO A 339 3.39 -21.81 -7.26
N ASP A 340 2.60 -21.05 -6.50
CA ASP A 340 2.02 -19.75 -6.87
C ASP A 340 1.26 -19.76 -8.21
N CYS A 341 0.38 -20.74 -8.39
CA CYS A 341 -0.42 -20.92 -9.61
C CYS A 341 -1.94 -20.84 -9.40
N PRO A 342 -2.49 -19.92 -8.56
CA PRO A 342 -3.92 -19.84 -8.32
C PRO A 342 -4.72 -19.62 -9.62
N GLU A 343 -4.12 -18.95 -10.62
CA GLU A 343 -4.69 -18.68 -11.92
C GLU A 343 -5.03 -19.96 -12.69
N VAL A 344 -4.24 -21.03 -12.56
CA VAL A 344 -4.45 -22.27 -13.32
C VAL A 344 -5.76 -22.93 -12.93
N TYR A 345 -6.12 -22.92 -11.65
CA TYR A 345 -7.42 -23.42 -11.16
C TYR A 345 -8.59 -22.60 -11.72
N PHE A 346 -8.44 -21.28 -11.73
CA PHE A 346 -9.47 -20.38 -12.26
C PHE A 346 -9.70 -20.62 -13.76
N LEU A 347 -8.63 -20.65 -14.55
CA LEU A 347 -8.66 -20.76 -16.01
C LEU A 347 -9.18 -22.14 -16.47
N THR A 348 -8.77 -23.21 -15.80
CA THR A 348 -9.22 -24.57 -16.13
C THR A 348 -10.64 -24.85 -15.66
N GLY A 349 -11.05 -24.24 -14.55
CA GLY A 349 -12.29 -24.51 -13.84
C GLY A 349 -12.19 -25.66 -12.81
N LEU A 350 -11.00 -26.24 -12.65
CA LEU A 350 -10.72 -27.37 -11.77
C LEU A 350 -10.39 -26.88 -10.35
N ARG A 351 -10.63 -27.72 -9.33
CA ARG A 351 -10.49 -27.34 -7.92
C ARG A 351 -9.07 -27.51 -7.42
N ASN A 352 -8.62 -26.57 -6.58
CA ASN A 352 -7.41 -26.73 -5.78
C ASN A 352 -7.66 -27.77 -4.68
N PRO A 353 -6.91 -28.88 -4.62
CA PRO A 353 -7.05 -29.93 -3.62
C PRO A 353 -6.48 -29.50 -2.26
N THR A 354 -5.70 -28.41 -2.22
CA THR A 354 -5.12 -27.83 -1.01
C THR A 354 -5.94 -26.65 -0.49
N ARG A 355 -5.60 -26.18 0.71
CA ARG A 355 -6.10 -24.91 1.28
C ARG A 355 -5.15 -23.73 1.01
N LYS A 356 -4.13 -23.91 0.16
CA LYS A 356 -3.08 -22.92 -0.08
C LYS A 356 -3.53 -21.91 -1.12
N ILE A 357 -3.32 -20.63 -0.80
CA ILE A 357 -3.47 -19.51 -1.75
C ILE A 357 -2.10 -19.11 -2.30
N PHE A 358 -1.11 -18.98 -1.40
CA PHE A 358 0.30 -18.86 -1.71
C PHE A 358 1.06 -19.97 -1.00
N ASP A 359 1.99 -20.62 -1.69
CA ASP A 359 2.68 -21.79 -1.15
C ASP A 359 3.60 -21.43 0.01
N PHE A 360 4.24 -20.26 -0.04
CA PHE A 360 5.09 -19.76 1.05
C PHE A 360 4.31 -19.55 2.36
N LEU A 361 3.00 -19.29 2.32
CA LEU A 361 2.16 -19.13 3.53
C LEU A 361 1.81 -20.47 4.19
N SER A 362 2.19 -21.60 3.59
CA SER A 362 2.03 -22.90 4.23
C SER A 362 3.12 -23.11 5.28
N SER A 363 2.72 -23.57 6.47
CA SER A 363 3.65 -23.98 7.54
C SER A 363 4.19 -25.38 7.35
N VAL A 364 3.49 -26.19 6.55
CA VAL A 364 3.83 -27.57 6.24
C VAL A 364 4.51 -27.55 4.88
N GLN A 365 5.83 -27.71 4.88
CA GLN A 365 6.53 -28.20 3.70
C GLN A 365 5.86 -29.53 3.37
N GLU A 366 5.30 -29.67 2.18
CA GLU A 366 4.59 -30.88 1.82
C GLU A 366 5.57 -32.04 1.91
N ASP A 367 5.37 -32.91 2.90
CA ASP A 367 6.03 -34.20 2.89
C ASP A 367 5.54 -34.94 1.64
N ALA A 368 6.46 -35.58 0.93
CA ALA A 368 6.17 -36.43 -0.20
C ALA A 368 5.06 -37.46 0.15
N SER A 369 5.02 -37.94 1.40
CA SER A 369 3.98 -38.86 1.87
C SER A 369 2.57 -38.26 1.87
N ASP A 370 2.42 -37.02 2.33
CA ASP A 370 1.15 -36.28 2.34
C ASP A 370 0.71 -35.92 0.93
N MET A 371 1.65 -35.54 0.06
CA MET A 371 1.38 -35.25 -1.35
C MET A 371 0.88 -36.51 -2.08
N ALA A 372 1.55 -37.65 -1.89
CA ALA A 372 1.13 -38.93 -2.47
C ALA A 372 -0.30 -39.29 -2.05
N ARG A 373 -0.62 -39.10 -0.76
CA ARG A 373 -1.96 -39.34 -0.22
C ARG A 373 -2.99 -38.39 -0.83
N LEU A 374 -2.66 -37.12 -0.99
CA LEU A 374 -3.54 -36.12 -1.60
C LEU A 374 -3.87 -36.47 -3.05
N ILE A 375 -2.85 -36.80 -3.84
CA ILE A 375 -2.98 -37.22 -5.24
C ILE A 375 -3.92 -38.41 -5.37
N GLN A 376 -3.72 -39.43 -4.54
CA GLN A 376 -4.54 -40.63 -4.56
C GLN A 376 -5.98 -40.33 -4.13
N THR A 377 -6.17 -39.64 -3.00
CA THR A 377 -7.50 -39.37 -2.42
C THR A 377 -8.36 -38.48 -3.33
N LYS A 378 -7.75 -37.56 -4.06
CA LYS A 378 -8.45 -36.64 -4.96
C LYS A 378 -8.47 -37.11 -6.42
N GLY A 379 -7.86 -38.27 -6.71
CA GLY A 379 -7.78 -38.81 -8.07
C GLY A 379 -7.09 -37.85 -9.04
N ILE A 380 -6.01 -37.20 -8.61
CA ILE A 380 -5.31 -36.20 -9.42
C ILE A 380 -4.55 -36.94 -10.54
N ARG A 381 -4.87 -36.64 -11.79
CA ARG A 381 -4.19 -37.21 -12.97
C ARG A 381 -3.28 -36.23 -13.70
N VAL A 382 -3.40 -34.94 -13.39
CA VAL A 382 -2.62 -33.87 -14.00
C VAL A 382 -2.09 -32.96 -12.93
N ILE A 383 -0.80 -32.65 -13.04
CA ILE A 383 -0.10 -31.69 -12.20
C ILE A 383 0.53 -30.59 -13.05
N VAL A 384 0.66 -29.41 -12.48
CA VAL A 384 1.28 -28.25 -13.11
C VAL A 384 2.33 -27.69 -12.16
N ILE A 385 3.57 -27.71 -12.60
CA ILE A 385 4.73 -27.24 -11.84
C ILE A 385 5.18 -25.91 -12.43
N ASN A 386 5.11 -24.83 -11.68
CA ASN A 386 5.70 -23.56 -12.09
C ASN A 386 7.19 -23.54 -11.75
N ARG A 387 8.02 -23.42 -12.79
CA ARG A 387 9.48 -23.37 -12.67
C ARG A 387 10.00 -22.02 -12.19
N HIS A 388 9.19 -20.97 -12.34
CA HIS A 388 9.54 -19.59 -12.01
C HIS A 388 8.44 -18.95 -11.13
N PRO A 389 8.27 -19.43 -9.88
CA PRO A 389 7.34 -18.83 -8.93
C PRO A 389 7.73 -17.38 -8.60
N GLY A 390 6.72 -16.52 -8.39
CA GLY A 390 6.93 -15.09 -8.17
C GLY A 390 7.32 -14.73 -6.72
N HIS A 391 6.92 -15.56 -5.75
CA HIS A 391 7.15 -15.31 -4.33
C HIS A 391 7.68 -16.54 -3.59
N SER A 392 7.04 -17.68 -3.81
CA SER A 392 7.38 -18.94 -3.17
C SER A 392 8.69 -19.53 -3.72
N PRO A 393 9.42 -20.32 -2.94
CA PRO A 393 10.51 -21.14 -3.49
C PRO A 393 9.96 -22.17 -4.49
N THR A 394 10.83 -22.72 -5.33
CA THR A 394 10.51 -23.89 -6.15
C THR A 394 10.13 -25.09 -5.27
N LEU A 395 9.46 -26.08 -5.87
CA LEU A 395 9.11 -27.31 -5.15
C LEU A 395 10.35 -27.99 -4.55
N ASP A 396 10.15 -28.58 -3.38
CA ASP A 396 11.17 -29.42 -2.73
C ASP A 396 11.57 -30.57 -3.66
N SER A 397 12.86 -30.92 -3.66
CA SER A 397 13.40 -31.96 -4.55
C SER A 397 12.72 -33.31 -4.36
N GLN A 398 12.37 -33.69 -3.13
CA GLN A 398 11.72 -34.98 -2.86
C GLN A 398 10.28 -34.99 -3.41
N VAL A 399 9.55 -33.90 -3.25
CA VAL A 399 8.21 -33.74 -3.84
C VAL A 399 8.30 -33.72 -5.36
N ALA A 400 9.25 -32.98 -5.93
CA ALA A 400 9.46 -32.94 -7.37
C ALA A 400 9.78 -34.34 -7.94
N SER A 401 10.64 -35.12 -7.28
CA SER A 401 10.95 -36.50 -7.68
C SER A 401 9.76 -37.45 -7.56
N LEU A 402 8.98 -37.37 -6.49
CA LEU A 402 7.73 -38.15 -6.33
C LEU A 402 6.75 -37.84 -7.46
N LEU A 403 6.55 -36.55 -7.74
CA LEU A 403 5.71 -36.11 -8.84
C LEU A 403 6.28 -36.63 -10.16
N GLN A 404 7.61 -36.60 -10.33
CA GLN A 404 8.32 -37.12 -11.49
C GLN A 404 7.94 -38.57 -11.79
N GLU A 405 8.10 -39.42 -10.78
CA GLU A 405 7.83 -40.85 -10.82
C GLU A 405 6.36 -41.17 -11.08
N ARG A 406 5.43 -40.47 -10.42
CA ARG A 406 3.98 -40.78 -10.53
C ARG A 406 3.32 -40.30 -11.82
N PHE A 407 3.87 -39.28 -12.47
CA PHE A 407 3.28 -38.68 -13.67
C PHE A 407 4.28 -38.68 -14.84
N PRO A 408 4.72 -39.85 -15.35
CA PRO A 408 5.91 -39.95 -16.21
C PRO A 408 5.89 -39.02 -17.43
N GLU A 409 4.71 -38.82 -18.02
CA GLU A 409 4.53 -37.94 -19.18
C GLU A 409 4.59 -36.47 -18.81
N SER A 410 5.23 -35.65 -19.64
CA SER A 410 5.36 -34.23 -19.38
C SER A 410 5.46 -33.38 -20.65
N ALA A 411 5.05 -32.13 -20.53
CA ALA A 411 5.28 -31.09 -21.54
C ALA A 411 5.54 -29.75 -20.88
N ASP A 412 6.42 -28.96 -21.49
CA ASP A 412 6.74 -27.61 -21.04
C ASP A 412 5.97 -26.57 -21.84
N ILE A 413 5.30 -25.66 -21.13
CA ILE A 413 4.49 -24.59 -21.71
C ILE A 413 4.81 -23.29 -20.96
N GLY A 414 5.55 -22.38 -21.61
CA GLY A 414 5.99 -21.13 -21.01
C GLY A 414 6.83 -21.36 -19.75
N LYS A 415 6.35 -20.90 -18.58
CA LYS A 415 6.99 -21.12 -17.27
C LYS A 415 6.58 -22.43 -16.57
N PHE A 416 5.68 -23.22 -17.16
CA PHE A 416 5.07 -24.38 -16.52
C PHE A 416 5.57 -25.71 -17.10
N THR A 417 5.81 -26.70 -16.24
CA THR A 417 5.90 -28.13 -16.62
C THR A 417 4.57 -28.76 -16.25
N VAL A 418 3.83 -29.26 -17.25
CA VAL A 418 2.61 -30.04 -17.03
C VAL A 418 2.98 -31.51 -17.06
N ARG A 419 2.53 -32.31 -16.09
CA ARG A 419 2.78 -33.75 -16.05
C ARG A 419 1.50 -34.53 -15.83
N TRP A 420 1.38 -35.70 -16.45
CA TRP A 420 0.16 -36.53 -16.36
C TRP A 420 0.44 -38.02 -16.41
N THR A 421 -0.59 -38.80 -16.09
CA THR A 421 -0.63 -40.27 -16.29
C THR A 421 -1.42 -40.57 -17.55
N VAL A 422 -0.93 -41.49 -18.39
CA VAL A 422 -1.71 -42.01 -19.54
C VAL A 422 -2.96 -42.73 -19.02
N LYS A 423 -4.06 -42.63 -19.78
CA LYS A 423 -5.34 -43.27 -19.42
C LYS A 423 -5.27 -44.78 -19.48
#